data_AF-A0A518C661-F1
#
_entry.id   AF-A0A518C661-F1
#
_cell.length_a   1.000
_cell.length_b   1.000
_cell.length_c   1.000
_cell.angle_alpha   90.00
_cell.angle_beta   90.00
_cell.angle_gamma   90.00
#
_symmetry.space_group_name_H-M   'P 1'
#
loop_
_entity.id
_entity.type
_entity.pdbx_description
1 polymer ?
#
loop_
_entity_poly.entity_id
_entity_poly.type
_entity_poly.pdbx_seq_one_letter_code
_entity_poly.pdbx_strand_id
1 'polypeptide(L)'
;MGMRETFDQACRHRRLGELFDIEAIPQAPSYSVFQHTRELAVDLIDSAKTFLPSLPNIHFDFVLDGEINAAAFKHEGNYFIAVTTGAVAMLHLVVSRIMANPRTFPQIGRPSIERDDLPSIEWTITDAEDLFQMGVRPVLPQDDSRRAYGQILADQALMFLVGHEIAHITRGHVDYLDQVWGSFVRELGWRCNREQQLERQALELDADRRAIFSRIVSMRLTSEQEQSIRVHPSGLKATEEMLQYDTLFAVNVLFRLFGDKRFTHEELNESLYPPLPLRRFLAMEYARAQIRGQLDRKQAERVNIVMQGVLHAIELSFTEIGAAPQEGGYESALSEESQGHIRRINECWNRLSVSLTQFAYEPVGKKTE
;
A
#
# COMPACT_ATOMS: atom_id res chain seq x y z
N MET A 1 29.73 -12.01 -4.04
CA MET A 1 28.81 -11.31 -3.12
C MET A 1 27.46 -11.97 -3.25
N GLY A 2 26.85 -12.39 -2.15
CA GLY A 2 25.50 -12.97 -2.16
C GLY A 2 24.45 -11.89 -2.42
N MET A 3 23.28 -12.27 -2.94
CA MET A 3 22.18 -11.32 -3.24
C MET A 3 21.81 -10.42 -2.05
N ARG A 4 21.87 -10.98 -0.85
CA ARG A 4 21.57 -10.27 0.40
C ARG A 4 22.63 -9.24 0.79
N GLU A 5 23.90 -9.54 0.51
CA GLU A 5 25.00 -8.60 0.71
C GLU A 5 24.90 -7.44 -0.30
N THR A 6 24.59 -7.75 -1.57
CA THR A 6 24.34 -6.74 -2.61
C THR A 6 23.14 -5.86 -2.25
N PHE A 7 22.09 -6.43 -1.68
CA PHE A 7 20.94 -5.68 -1.16
C PHE A 7 21.34 -4.70 -0.05
N ASP A 8 22.08 -5.16 0.97
CA ASP A 8 22.50 -4.30 2.09
C ASP A 8 23.39 -3.15 1.59
N GLN A 9 24.36 -3.44 0.71
CA GLN A 9 25.19 -2.41 0.09
C GLN A 9 24.35 -1.39 -0.69
N ALA A 10 23.38 -1.84 -1.47
CA ALA A 10 22.51 -0.97 -2.24
C ALA A 10 21.63 -0.09 -1.34
N CYS A 11 21.09 -0.64 -0.25
CA CYS A 11 20.28 0.11 0.72
C CYS A 11 21.10 1.21 1.42
N ARG A 12 22.32 0.87 1.88
CA ARG A 12 23.26 1.84 2.48
C ARG A 12 23.62 2.96 1.51
N HIS A 13 23.99 2.62 0.27
CA HIS A 13 24.32 3.60 -0.76
C HIS A 13 23.15 4.56 -1.03
N ARG A 14 21.92 4.02 -1.02
CA ARG A 14 20.69 4.77 -1.28
C ARG A 14 20.07 5.43 -0.04
N ARG A 15 20.73 5.33 1.12
CA ARG A 15 20.26 5.84 2.43
C ARG A 15 18.86 5.36 2.81
N LEU A 16 18.54 4.09 2.48
CA LEU A 16 17.29 3.46 2.90
C LEU A 16 17.35 2.92 4.33
N GLY A 17 18.56 2.70 4.85
CA GLY A 17 18.80 2.01 6.12
C GLY A 17 19.68 0.78 5.93
N GLU A 18 19.87 0.02 7.00
CA GLU A 18 20.63 -1.23 7.02
C GLU A 18 19.70 -2.44 6.87
N LEU A 19 20.20 -3.55 6.33
CA LEU A 19 19.45 -4.81 6.28
C LEU A 19 18.97 -5.22 7.68
N PHE A 20 17.67 -5.52 7.79
CA PHE A 20 17.10 -6.13 8.99
C PHE A 20 17.11 -7.65 8.88
N ASP A 21 18.07 -8.30 9.54
CA ASP A 21 18.18 -9.76 9.56
C ASP A 21 17.34 -10.41 10.67
N ILE A 22 16.05 -10.60 10.40
CA ILE A 22 15.15 -11.29 11.32
C ILE A 22 15.51 -12.77 11.54
N GLU A 23 16.21 -13.40 10.59
CA GLU A 23 16.63 -14.81 10.70
C GLU A 23 17.74 -14.99 11.75
N ALA A 24 18.52 -13.93 12.03
CA ALA A 24 19.47 -13.90 13.12
C ALA A 24 18.81 -13.88 14.51
N ILE A 25 17.50 -13.61 14.58
CA ILE A 25 16.76 -13.45 15.84
C ILE A 25 15.45 -14.27 15.83
N PRO A 26 15.52 -15.62 15.69
CA PRO A 26 14.32 -16.46 15.53
C PRO A 26 13.43 -16.51 16.78
N GLN A 27 13.95 -16.07 17.94
CA GLN A 27 13.21 -16.02 19.19
C GLN A 27 12.46 -14.69 19.39
N ALA A 28 12.62 -13.73 18.46
CA ALA A 28 11.89 -12.46 18.55
C ALA A 28 10.39 -12.71 18.42
N PRO A 29 9.53 -12.10 19.27
CA PRO A 29 8.08 -12.23 19.14
C PRO A 29 7.53 -11.79 17.78
N SER A 30 8.26 -10.92 17.07
CA SER A 30 7.92 -10.44 15.73
C SER A 30 8.35 -11.37 14.59
N TYR A 31 9.13 -12.44 14.87
CA TYR A 31 9.70 -13.32 13.85
C TYR A 31 8.64 -13.86 12.88
N SER A 32 7.53 -14.39 13.40
CA SER A 32 6.46 -14.95 12.57
C SER A 32 5.79 -13.92 11.66
N VAL A 33 5.69 -12.66 12.11
CA VAL A 33 5.08 -11.57 11.33
C VAL A 33 5.96 -11.20 10.13
N PHE A 34 7.26 -11.03 10.37
CA PHE A 34 8.23 -10.73 9.31
C PHE A 34 8.44 -11.92 8.37
N GLN A 35 8.46 -13.16 8.89
CA GLN A 35 8.52 -14.35 8.07
C GLN A 35 7.30 -14.44 7.14
N HIS A 36 6.09 -14.32 7.67
CA HIS A 36 4.86 -14.32 6.88
C HIS A 36 4.83 -13.19 5.84
N THR A 37 5.28 -11.99 6.21
CA THR A 37 5.39 -10.86 5.29
C THR A 37 6.36 -11.15 4.14
N ARG A 38 7.50 -11.80 4.43
CA ARG A 38 8.47 -12.22 3.41
C ARG A 38 7.88 -13.26 2.47
N GLU A 39 7.23 -14.28 3.02
CA GLU A 39 6.55 -15.33 2.24
C GLU A 39 5.52 -14.72 1.29
N LEU A 40 4.66 -13.84 1.80
CA LEU A 40 3.67 -13.10 1.02
C LEU A 40 4.31 -12.26 -0.09
N ALA A 41 5.40 -11.55 0.19
CA ALA A 41 6.10 -10.74 -0.81
C ALA A 41 6.74 -11.61 -1.91
N VAL A 42 7.38 -12.71 -1.53
CA VAL A 42 7.98 -13.68 -2.45
C VAL A 42 6.91 -14.32 -3.34
N ASP A 43 5.78 -14.73 -2.77
CA ASP A 43 4.66 -15.30 -3.52
C ASP A 43 4.10 -14.31 -4.57
N LEU A 44 4.01 -13.02 -4.23
CA LEU A 44 3.60 -11.99 -5.18
C LEU A 44 4.61 -11.79 -6.31
N ILE A 45 5.90 -11.78 -5.98
CA ILE A 45 6.99 -11.67 -6.97
C ILE A 45 6.98 -12.88 -7.91
N ASP A 46 6.85 -14.08 -7.38
CA ASP A 46 6.83 -15.32 -8.16
C ASP A 46 5.56 -15.43 -9.01
N SER A 47 4.42 -14.96 -8.49
CA SER A 47 3.20 -14.80 -9.28
C SER A 47 3.44 -13.83 -10.45
N ALA A 48 4.05 -12.67 -10.21
CA ALA A 48 4.36 -11.71 -11.27
C ALA A 48 5.28 -12.32 -12.35
N LYS A 49 6.34 -13.05 -11.96
CA LYS A 49 7.23 -13.76 -12.90
C LYS A 49 6.51 -14.84 -13.70
N THR A 50 5.53 -15.53 -13.09
CA THR A 50 4.72 -16.53 -13.78
C THR A 50 3.94 -15.92 -14.95
N PHE A 51 3.40 -14.71 -14.77
CA PHE A 51 2.70 -13.99 -15.83
C PHE A 51 3.63 -13.19 -16.76
N LEU A 52 4.83 -12.85 -16.30
CA LEU A 52 5.84 -12.08 -17.03
C LEU A 52 7.17 -12.84 -17.07
N PRO A 53 7.33 -13.87 -17.93
CA PRO A 53 8.53 -14.73 -17.91
C PRO A 53 9.85 -14.02 -18.24
N SER A 54 9.78 -12.83 -18.85
CA SER A 54 10.95 -11.98 -19.13
C SER A 54 11.37 -11.10 -17.95
N LEU A 55 10.57 -11.04 -16.88
CA LEU A 55 10.86 -10.26 -15.67
C LEU A 55 12.09 -10.85 -14.96
N PRO A 56 13.16 -10.06 -14.76
CA PRO A 56 14.33 -10.54 -14.05
C PRO A 56 14.03 -10.85 -12.59
N ASN A 57 15.00 -11.48 -11.92
CA ASN A 57 14.86 -11.75 -10.50
C ASN A 57 14.74 -10.44 -9.70
N ILE A 58 13.70 -10.40 -8.87
CA ILE A 58 13.47 -9.36 -7.87
C ILE A 58 13.79 -9.99 -6.52
N HIS A 59 14.70 -9.38 -5.76
CA HIS A 59 14.98 -9.76 -4.38
C HIS A 59 14.20 -8.88 -3.42
N PHE A 60 13.59 -9.48 -2.41
CA PHE A 60 12.85 -8.80 -1.36
C PHE A 60 13.56 -8.99 -0.02
N ASP A 61 13.74 -7.91 0.73
CA ASP A 61 14.19 -7.99 2.12
C ASP A 61 13.73 -6.76 2.93
N PHE A 62 13.92 -6.83 4.25
CA PHE A 62 13.58 -5.77 5.17
C PHE A 62 14.75 -4.84 5.42
N VAL A 63 14.43 -3.58 5.67
CA VAL A 63 15.39 -2.55 6.07
C VAL A 63 15.03 -2.07 7.47
N LEU A 64 16.02 -1.99 8.35
CA LEU A 64 15.88 -1.49 9.71
C LEU A 64 15.73 0.02 9.67
N ASP A 65 14.48 0.46 9.74
CA ASP A 65 14.04 1.85 9.75
C ASP A 65 12.66 1.90 10.43
N GLY A 66 12.46 2.87 11.33
CA GLY A 66 11.21 3.07 12.05
C GLY A 66 10.15 3.81 11.22
N GLU A 67 10.54 4.49 10.13
CA GLU A 67 9.61 5.16 9.24
C GLU A 67 8.76 4.15 8.45
N ILE A 68 7.56 4.57 8.06
CA ILE A 68 6.68 3.79 7.18
C ILE A 68 7.12 4.05 5.74
N ASN A 69 7.87 3.12 5.15
CA ASN A 69 8.37 3.26 3.78
C ASN A 69 8.57 1.91 3.04
N ALA A 70 8.58 1.97 1.71
CA ALA A 70 8.98 0.89 0.82
C ALA A 70 9.66 1.47 -0.43
N ALA A 71 10.52 0.69 -1.09
CA ALA A 71 11.20 1.14 -2.29
C ALA A 71 11.58 0.01 -3.24
N ALA A 72 11.24 0.18 -4.51
CA ALA A 72 11.79 -0.55 -5.63
C ALA A 72 13.03 0.15 -6.19
N PHE A 73 14.08 -0.61 -6.47
CA PHE A 73 15.29 -0.07 -7.10
C PHE A 73 16.07 -1.15 -7.86
N LYS A 74 17.02 -0.68 -8.68
CA LYS A 74 17.99 -1.52 -9.38
C LYS A 74 19.41 -1.25 -8.87
N HIS A 75 20.21 -2.29 -8.72
CA HIS A 75 21.63 -2.21 -8.38
C HIS A 75 22.38 -3.38 -9.01
N GLU A 76 23.50 -3.09 -9.69
CA GLU A 76 24.33 -4.10 -10.37
C GLU A 76 23.52 -5.05 -11.28
N GLY A 77 22.51 -4.52 -11.97
CA GLY A 77 21.66 -5.29 -12.89
C GLY A 77 20.53 -6.10 -12.23
N ASN A 78 20.45 -6.11 -10.89
CA ASN A 78 19.41 -6.82 -10.14
C ASN A 78 18.34 -5.87 -9.61
N TYR A 79 17.09 -6.33 -9.55
CA TYR A 79 16.00 -5.58 -8.94
C TYR A 79 15.80 -5.96 -7.48
N PHE A 80 15.42 -4.97 -6.69
CA PHE A 80 15.22 -5.10 -5.26
C PHE A 80 13.95 -4.39 -4.84
N ILE A 81 13.27 -4.97 -3.86
CA ILE A 81 12.19 -4.33 -3.10
C ILE A 81 12.63 -4.33 -1.64
N ALA A 82 12.70 -3.14 -1.06
CA ALA A 82 12.95 -2.93 0.36
C ALA A 82 11.66 -2.51 1.05
N VAL A 83 11.32 -3.14 2.17
CA VAL A 83 10.25 -2.69 3.07
C VAL A 83 10.83 -2.40 4.44
N THR A 84 10.51 -1.25 4.99
CA THR A 84 10.98 -0.84 6.32
C THR A 84 10.35 -1.67 7.43
N THR A 85 11.08 -1.88 8.52
CA THR A 85 10.53 -2.48 9.75
C THR A 85 9.37 -1.66 10.30
N GLY A 86 9.40 -0.34 10.15
CA GLY A 86 8.35 0.59 10.53
C GLY A 86 7.03 0.34 9.80
N ALA A 87 7.07 0.12 8.49
CA ALA A 87 5.86 -0.21 7.72
C ALA A 87 5.16 -1.47 8.22
N VAL A 88 5.91 -2.55 8.47
CA VAL A 88 5.36 -3.81 9.00
C VAL A 88 4.82 -3.60 10.42
N ALA A 89 5.61 -2.98 11.30
CA ALA A 89 5.24 -2.80 12.69
C ALA A 89 4.01 -1.89 12.86
N MET A 90 3.96 -0.74 12.18
CA MET A 90 2.86 0.22 12.27
C MET A 90 1.55 -0.34 11.72
N LEU A 91 1.62 -1.07 10.61
CA LEU A 91 0.45 -1.71 10.05
C LEU A 91 -0.15 -2.73 11.02
N HIS A 92 0.68 -3.62 11.57
CA HIS A 92 0.20 -4.61 12.54
C HIS A 92 -0.26 -3.98 13.85
N LEU A 93 0.41 -2.91 14.32
CA LEU A 93 -0.02 -2.13 15.48
C LEU A 93 -1.43 -1.57 15.28
N VAL A 94 -1.66 -0.86 14.16
CA VAL A 94 -2.95 -0.21 13.86
C VAL A 94 -4.05 -1.24 13.67
N VAL A 95 -3.83 -2.24 12.82
CA VAL A 95 -4.86 -3.24 12.52
C VAL A 95 -5.22 -4.07 13.76
N SER A 96 -4.23 -4.47 14.56
CA SER A 96 -4.50 -5.20 15.80
C SER A 96 -5.29 -4.36 16.79
N ARG A 97 -4.98 -3.06 16.93
CA ARG A 97 -5.74 -2.15 17.78
C ARG A 97 -7.14 -1.89 17.29
N ILE A 98 -7.34 -1.75 15.97
CA ILE A 98 -8.68 -1.66 15.37
C ILE A 98 -9.44 -2.91 15.78
N MET A 99 -8.91 -4.10 15.55
CA MET A 99 -9.63 -5.34 15.86
C MET A 99 -9.77 -5.62 17.37
N ALA A 100 -8.89 -5.10 18.22
CA ALA A 100 -8.97 -5.22 19.68
C ALA A 100 -9.94 -4.23 20.34
N ASN A 101 -10.53 -3.31 19.56
CA ASN A 101 -11.56 -2.40 20.07
C ASN A 101 -12.97 -2.99 19.84
N PRO A 102 -13.84 -3.11 20.86
CA PRO A 102 -15.20 -3.66 20.70
C PRO A 102 -16.12 -2.82 19.81
N ARG A 103 -15.83 -1.53 19.58
CA ARG A 103 -16.69 -0.60 18.83
C ARG A 103 -16.42 -0.61 17.33
N THR A 104 -15.33 -1.22 16.88
CA THR A 104 -14.98 -1.38 15.47
C THR A 104 -15.37 -2.80 15.01
N PHE A 105 -15.81 -2.91 13.76
CA PHE A 105 -16.18 -4.20 13.15
C PHE A 105 -17.09 -5.08 14.03
N PRO A 106 -18.23 -4.57 14.54
CA PRO A 106 -19.10 -5.32 15.46
C PRO A 106 -19.65 -6.63 14.86
N GLN A 107 -19.63 -6.76 13.53
CA GLN A 107 -20.05 -7.94 12.79
C GLN A 107 -18.99 -9.06 12.73
N ILE A 108 -17.77 -8.83 13.24
CA ILE A 108 -16.67 -9.80 13.21
C ILE A 108 -16.45 -10.37 14.60
N GLY A 109 -16.56 -11.71 14.70
CA GLY A 109 -16.29 -12.45 15.94
C GLY A 109 -17.18 -12.04 17.10
N ARG A 110 -16.62 -12.03 18.32
CA ARG A 110 -17.29 -11.55 19.54
C ARG A 110 -16.65 -10.26 20.05
N PRO A 111 -17.16 -9.07 19.68
CA PRO A 111 -16.60 -7.81 20.15
C PRO A 111 -16.68 -7.66 21.67
N SER A 112 -17.68 -8.25 22.34
CA SER A 112 -17.89 -8.06 23.78
C SER A 112 -16.82 -8.66 24.70
N ILE A 113 -15.91 -9.48 24.16
CA ILE A 113 -14.75 -9.99 24.92
C ILE A 113 -13.48 -9.17 24.68
N GLU A 114 -13.54 -8.19 23.78
CA GLU A 114 -12.41 -7.31 23.50
C GLU A 114 -12.23 -6.24 24.59
N ARG A 115 -11.07 -5.57 24.54
CA ARG A 115 -10.69 -4.55 25.52
C ARG A 115 -11.26 -3.19 25.12
N ASP A 116 -11.98 -2.54 26.02
CA ASP A 116 -12.41 -1.14 25.83
C ASP A 116 -11.40 -0.11 26.38
N ASP A 117 -10.34 -0.59 27.04
CA ASP A 117 -9.32 0.18 27.75
C ASP A 117 -7.97 0.23 27.00
N LEU A 118 -8.00 0.40 25.68
CA LEU A 118 -6.76 0.42 24.88
C LEU A 118 -5.83 1.57 25.33
N PRO A 119 -4.53 1.31 25.55
CA PRO A 119 -3.57 2.36 25.89
C PRO A 119 -3.58 3.49 24.86
N SER A 120 -3.51 4.74 25.30
CA SER A 120 -3.43 5.89 24.40
C SER A 120 -2.11 5.85 23.58
N ILE A 121 -2.17 6.34 22.35
CA ILE A 121 -1.02 6.48 21.46
C ILE A 121 -0.97 7.93 21.01
N GLU A 122 0.23 8.52 21.06
CA GLU A 122 0.49 9.81 20.46
C GLU A 122 0.67 9.64 18.94
N TRP A 123 -0.43 9.73 18.20
CA TRP A 123 -0.48 9.49 16.75
C TRP A 123 0.27 10.53 15.91
N THR A 124 0.82 11.58 16.52
CA THR A 124 1.75 12.51 15.87
C THR A 124 3.15 11.91 15.69
N ILE A 125 3.47 10.83 16.40
CA ILE A 125 4.71 10.07 16.24
C ILE A 125 4.47 9.02 15.15
N THR A 126 5.16 9.19 14.02
CA THR A 126 5.04 8.33 12.85
C THR A 126 6.13 7.26 12.76
N ASP A 127 7.19 7.40 13.56
CA ASP A 127 8.26 6.42 13.66
C ASP A 127 7.86 5.29 14.63
N ALA A 128 7.93 4.05 14.14
CA ALA A 128 7.54 2.88 14.91
C ALA A 128 8.49 2.60 16.08
N GLU A 129 9.79 2.81 15.89
CA GLU A 129 10.82 2.56 16.89
C GLU A 129 10.65 3.54 18.06
N ASP A 130 10.38 4.82 17.77
CA ASP A 130 10.07 5.83 18.80
C ASP A 130 8.86 5.39 19.65
N LEU A 131 7.78 4.93 19.01
CA LEU A 131 6.61 4.40 19.72
C LEU A 131 6.97 3.19 20.60
N PHE A 132 7.78 2.27 20.09
CA PHE A 132 8.24 1.11 20.88
C PHE A 132 9.11 1.53 22.06
N GLN A 133 9.98 2.51 21.91
CA GLN A 133 10.80 3.04 23.00
C GLN A 133 9.95 3.71 24.09
N MET A 134 8.84 4.32 23.70
CA MET A 134 7.82 4.86 24.63
C MET A 134 6.94 3.79 25.30
N GLY A 135 7.18 2.51 25.02
CA GLY A 135 6.44 1.40 25.62
C GLY A 135 5.13 1.06 24.90
N VAL A 136 4.84 1.66 23.74
CA VAL A 136 3.69 1.28 22.93
C VAL A 136 3.93 -0.12 22.35
N ARG A 137 2.96 -1.01 22.50
CA ARG A 137 3.03 -2.39 22.01
C ARG A 137 1.73 -2.76 21.29
N PRO A 138 1.76 -3.65 20.28
CA PRO A 138 0.56 -4.21 19.67
C PRO A 138 -0.33 -4.83 20.73
N VAL A 139 -1.60 -4.43 20.73
CA VAL A 139 -2.65 -5.09 21.52
C VAL A 139 -3.36 -6.05 20.59
N LEU A 140 -3.16 -7.35 20.82
CA LEU A 140 -3.80 -8.35 19.99
C LEU A 140 -5.29 -8.50 20.39
N PRO A 141 -6.19 -8.73 19.42
CA PRO A 141 -7.59 -9.07 19.72
C PRO A 141 -7.68 -10.31 20.62
N GLN A 142 -8.69 -10.39 21.48
CA GLN A 142 -8.95 -11.56 22.31
C GLN A 142 -9.71 -12.64 21.54
N ASP A 143 -10.62 -12.25 20.65
CA ASP A 143 -11.39 -13.16 19.83
C ASP A 143 -10.60 -13.64 18.61
N ASP A 144 -10.57 -14.96 18.38
CA ASP A 144 -9.78 -15.56 17.30
C ASP A 144 -10.28 -15.19 15.90
N SER A 145 -11.59 -14.98 15.71
CA SER A 145 -12.12 -14.52 14.42
C SER A 145 -11.69 -13.07 14.14
N ARG A 146 -11.65 -12.23 15.17
CA ARG A 146 -11.15 -10.84 15.06
C ARG A 146 -9.65 -10.80 14.80
N ARG A 147 -8.87 -11.68 15.45
CA ARG A 147 -7.43 -11.87 15.18
C ARG A 147 -7.18 -12.30 13.74
N ALA A 148 -7.90 -13.32 13.26
CA ALA A 148 -7.77 -13.84 11.90
C ALA A 148 -8.15 -12.78 10.85
N TYR A 149 -9.23 -12.03 11.10
CA TYR A 149 -9.63 -10.94 10.20
C TYR A 149 -8.60 -9.79 10.19
N GLY A 150 -8.02 -9.45 11.34
CA GLY A 150 -6.91 -8.50 11.43
C GLY A 150 -5.72 -8.94 10.57
N GLN A 151 -5.35 -10.22 10.60
CA GLN A 151 -4.29 -10.74 9.72
C GLN A 151 -4.65 -10.57 8.24
N ILE A 152 -5.89 -10.88 7.85
CA ILE A 152 -6.35 -10.69 6.46
C ILE A 152 -6.23 -9.22 6.03
N LEU A 153 -6.66 -8.27 6.87
CA LEU A 153 -6.55 -6.85 6.55
C LEU A 153 -5.08 -6.40 6.42
N ALA A 154 -4.21 -6.85 7.32
CA ALA A 154 -2.77 -6.56 7.23
C ALA A 154 -2.15 -7.15 5.95
N ASP A 155 -2.51 -8.39 5.60
CA ASP A 155 -2.04 -9.04 4.38
C ASP A 155 -2.49 -8.29 3.13
N GLN A 156 -3.77 -7.87 3.05
CA GLN A 156 -4.28 -7.09 1.91
C GLN A 156 -3.54 -5.76 1.74
N ALA A 157 -3.22 -5.10 2.84
CA ALA A 157 -2.41 -3.89 2.85
C ALA A 157 -0.99 -4.17 2.36
N LEU A 158 -0.28 -5.15 2.94
CA LEU A 158 1.07 -5.53 2.51
C LEU A 158 1.12 -5.93 1.03
N MET A 159 0.11 -6.66 0.55
CA MET A 159 0.01 -7.04 -0.86
C MET A 159 -0.17 -5.82 -1.77
N PHE A 160 -0.85 -4.78 -1.33
CA PHE A 160 -0.91 -3.50 -2.06
C PHE A 160 0.44 -2.79 -2.05
N LEU A 161 1.09 -2.67 -0.90
CA LEU A 161 2.39 -2.00 -0.76
C LEU A 161 3.47 -2.68 -1.62
N VAL A 162 3.62 -4.00 -1.50
CA VAL A 162 4.57 -4.77 -2.33
C VAL A 162 4.14 -4.76 -3.79
N GLY A 163 2.84 -4.87 -4.08
CA GLY A 163 2.33 -4.77 -5.45
C GLY A 163 2.62 -3.42 -6.12
N HIS A 164 2.64 -2.34 -5.36
CA HIS A 164 3.05 -1.01 -5.81
C HIS A 164 4.53 -0.99 -6.21
N GLU A 165 5.41 -1.56 -5.37
CA GLU A 165 6.83 -1.67 -5.70
C GLU A 165 7.12 -2.60 -6.88
N ILE A 166 6.38 -3.72 -7.00
CA ILE A 166 6.43 -4.58 -8.18
C ILE A 166 6.04 -3.77 -9.42
N ALA A 167 4.99 -2.94 -9.34
CA ALA A 167 4.56 -2.11 -10.48
C ALA A 167 5.66 -1.13 -10.92
N HIS A 168 6.42 -0.53 -10.00
CA HIS A 168 7.57 0.30 -10.38
C HIS A 168 8.59 -0.46 -11.23
N ILE A 169 8.79 -1.76 -10.98
CA ILE A 169 9.70 -2.61 -11.76
C ILE A 169 9.03 -3.04 -13.08
N THR A 170 7.85 -3.67 -13.01
CA THR A 170 7.19 -4.27 -14.18
C THR A 170 6.74 -3.25 -15.21
N ARG A 171 6.44 -2.01 -14.78
CA ARG A 171 6.04 -0.89 -15.65
C ARG A 171 7.23 -0.08 -16.14
N GLY A 172 8.46 -0.49 -15.79
CA GLY A 172 9.69 0.13 -16.27
C GLY A 172 10.02 1.47 -15.60
N HIS A 173 9.37 1.83 -14.49
CA HIS A 173 9.60 3.09 -13.80
C HIS A 173 11.02 3.17 -13.23
N VAL A 174 11.51 2.06 -12.67
CA VAL A 174 12.87 1.99 -12.10
C VAL A 174 13.94 2.28 -13.15
N ASP A 175 13.91 1.58 -14.29
CA ASP A 175 14.91 1.78 -15.36
C ASP A 175 14.76 3.11 -16.07
N TYR A 176 13.52 3.58 -16.26
CA TYR A 176 13.28 4.90 -16.82
C TYR A 176 13.90 6.00 -15.96
N LEU A 177 13.68 5.96 -14.65
CA LEU A 177 14.26 6.94 -13.73
C LEU A 177 15.79 6.82 -13.70
N ASP A 178 16.34 5.61 -13.67
CA ASP A 178 17.80 5.41 -13.69
C ASP A 178 18.45 5.96 -14.97
N GLN A 179 17.81 5.77 -16.14
CA GLN A 179 18.32 6.27 -17.42
C GLN A 179 18.11 7.77 -17.64
N VAL A 180 16.92 8.29 -17.35
CA VAL A 180 16.56 9.68 -17.69
C VAL A 180 17.05 10.64 -16.62
N TRP A 181 16.99 10.25 -15.36
CA TRP A 181 17.33 11.10 -14.23
C TRP A 181 18.74 10.79 -13.70
N GLY A 182 19.27 9.60 -13.98
CA GLY A 182 20.56 9.13 -13.48
C GLY A 182 20.44 8.50 -12.09
N SER A 183 21.32 7.54 -11.79
CA SER A 183 21.42 6.92 -10.45
C SER A 183 21.67 7.93 -9.32
N PHE A 184 22.18 9.12 -9.67
CA PHE A 184 22.62 10.21 -8.80
C PHE A 184 21.48 11.07 -8.22
N VAL A 185 20.22 10.91 -8.65
CA VAL A 185 19.08 11.74 -8.17
C VAL A 185 18.66 11.44 -6.73
N ARG A 186 19.24 10.42 -6.09
CA ARG A 186 19.01 10.10 -4.67
C ARG A 186 20.05 10.66 -3.70
N GLU A 187 21.13 11.28 -4.19
CA GLU A 187 22.17 11.85 -3.36
C GLU A 187 22.17 13.38 -3.47
N LEU A 188 21.61 14.06 -2.45
CA LEU A 188 21.82 15.49 -2.15
C LEU A 188 21.27 16.51 -3.18
N GLY A 189 20.01 16.90 -3.02
CA GLY A 189 19.56 18.25 -3.37
C GLY A 189 19.39 18.56 -4.87
N TRP A 190 19.17 17.56 -5.72
CA TRP A 190 18.82 17.78 -7.12
C TRP A 190 17.49 18.57 -7.23
N ARG A 191 17.51 19.71 -7.92
CA ARG A 191 16.31 20.47 -8.25
C ARG A 191 15.64 19.84 -9.47
N CYS A 192 14.59 19.05 -9.24
CA CYS A 192 13.70 18.63 -10.30
C CYS A 192 12.99 19.86 -10.88
N ASN A 193 12.82 19.90 -12.21
CA ASN A 193 11.93 20.88 -12.81
C ASN A 193 10.46 20.44 -12.67
N ARG A 194 9.52 21.33 -12.95
CA ARG A 194 8.08 21.05 -12.83
C ARG A 194 7.59 19.90 -13.71
N GLU A 195 8.23 19.68 -14.86
CA GLU A 195 7.88 18.57 -15.75
C GLU A 195 8.31 17.23 -15.15
N GLN A 196 9.53 17.16 -14.61
CA GLN A 196 10.03 15.98 -13.89
C GLN A 196 9.20 15.67 -12.65
N GLN A 197 8.79 16.69 -11.89
CA GLN A 197 7.86 16.50 -10.76
C GLN A 197 6.55 15.86 -11.24
N LEU A 198 5.96 16.38 -12.31
CA LEU A 198 4.73 15.83 -12.88
C LEU A 198 4.90 14.41 -13.43
N GLU A 199 6.05 14.10 -14.05
CA GLU A 199 6.41 12.75 -14.48
C GLU A 199 6.49 11.79 -13.28
N ARG A 200 7.17 12.17 -12.20
CA ARG A 200 7.22 11.34 -10.99
C ARG A 200 5.84 11.09 -10.43
N GLN A 201 5.02 12.12 -10.33
CA GLN A 201 3.64 11.98 -9.90
C GLN A 201 2.83 11.05 -10.82
N ALA A 202 3.04 11.10 -12.13
CA ALA A 202 2.42 10.17 -13.07
C ALA A 202 2.84 8.71 -12.85
N LEU A 203 4.14 8.47 -12.60
CA LEU A 203 4.68 7.13 -12.30
C LEU A 203 4.10 6.55 -11.00
N GLU A 204 4.00 7.36 -9.94
CA GLU A 204 3.40 6.96 -8.66
C GLU A 204 1.92 6.59 -8.80
N LEU A 205 1.14 7.41 -9.52
CA LEU A 205 -0.28 7.13 -9.75
C LEU A 205 -0.50 5.91 -10.66
N ASP A 206 0.42 5.64 -11.59
CA ASP A 206 0.35 4.41 -12.38
C ASP A 206 0.68 3.17 -11.55
N ALA A 207 1.68 3.24 -10.66
CA ALA A 207 2.00 2.17 -9.73
C ALA A 207 0.81 1.87 -8.78
N ASP A 208 0.18 2.91 -8.21
CA ASP A 208 -1.04 2.78 -7.41
C ASP A 208 -2.17 2.11 -8.21
N ARG A 209 -2.43 2.60 -9.43
CA ARG A 209 -3.46 2.04 -10.31
C ARG A 209 -3.22 0.57 -10.60
N ARG A 210 -1.97 0.21 -10.93
CA ARG A 210 -1.60 -1.15 -11.29
C ARG A 210 -1.70 -2.09 -10.09
N ALA A 211 -1.31 -1.62 -8.89
CA ALA A 211 -1.44 -2.37 -7.65
C ALA A 211 -2.92 -2.65 -7.32
N ILE A 212 -3.78 -1.62 -7.37
CA ILE A 212 -5.24 -1.76 -7.21
C ILE A 212 -5.82 -2.75 -8.22
N PHE A 213 -5.45 -2.62 -9.50
CA PHE A 213 -5.91 -3.52 -10.55
C PHE A 213 -5.59 -4.99 -10.21
N SER A 214 -4.34 -5.29 -9.85
CA SER A 214 -3.97 -6.66 -9.45
C SER A 214 -4.74 -7.16 -8.25
N ARG A 215 -4.96 -6.31 -7.23
CA ARG A 215 -5.68 -6.72 -6.02
C ARG A 215 -7.12 -7.10 -6.34
N ILE A 216 -7.83 -6.26 -7.09
CA ILE A 216 -9.23 -6.53 -7.49
C ILE A 216 -9.32 -7.78 -8.36
N VAL A 217 -8.40 -7.97 -9.31
CA VAL A 217 -8.38 -9.17 -10.16
C VAL A 217 -8.05 -10.43 -9.35
N SER A 218 -7.02 -10.39 -8.51
CA SER A 218 -6.61 -11.52 -7.65
C SER A 218 -7.74 -11.95 -6.72
N MET A 219 -8.35 -10.99 -6.02
CA MET A 219 -9.51 -11.21 -5.16
C MET A 219 -10.65 -11.92 -5.92
N ARG A 220 -10.96 -11.45 -7.13
CA ARG A 220 -12.01 -12.05 -7.96
C ARG A 220 -11.66 -13.49 -8.34
N LEU A 221 -10.43 -13.76 -8.80
CA LEU A 221 -9.99 -15.10 -9.16
C LEU A 221 -10.07 -16.06 -7.96
N THR A 222 -9.66 -15.60 -6.77
CA THR A 222 -9.82 -16.35 -5.51
C THR A 222 -11.30 -16.63 -5.24
N SER A 223 -12.17 -15.62 -5.39
CA SER A 223 -13.61 -15.79 -5.16
C SER A 223 -14.26 -16.78 -6.13
N GLU A 224 -13.83 -16.80 -7.40
CA GLU A 224 -14.36 -17.68 -8.46
C GLU A 224 -13.88 -19.13 -8.30
N GLN A 225 -12.61 -19.33 -7.93
CA GLN A 225 -12.04 -20.66 -7.69
C GLN A 225 -12.59 -21.30 -6.40
N GLU A 226 -12.92 -20.50 -5.40
CA GLU A 226 -13.34 -20.97 -4.07
C GLU A 226 -14.86 -20.94 -3.85
N GLN A 227 -15.69 -20.78 -4.91
CA GLN A 227 -17.15 -20.55 -4.82
C GLN A 227 -17.97 -21.58 -4.01
N SER A 228 -17.37 -22.66 -3.49
CA SER A 228 -18.07 -23.66 -2.67
C SER A 228 -17.84 -23.62 -1.15
N ILE A 229 -16.78 -23.05 -0.55
CA ILE A 229 -16.48 -23.36 0.88
C ILE A 229 -15.96 -22.19 1.77
N ARG A 230 -15.43 -21.08 1.25
CA ARG A 230 -14.73 -20.11 2.14
C ARG A 230 -15.68 -19.34 3.07
N VAL A 231 -15.52 -19.59 4.36
CA VAL A 231 -16.20 -18.86 5.45
C VAL A 231 -15.40 -17.59 5.73
N HIS A 232 -16.05 -16.45 5.55
CA HIS A 232 -15.52 -15.15 5.96
C HIS A 232 -15.40 -15.11 7.49
N PRO A 233 -14.45 -14.37 8.10
CA PRO A 233 -14.33 -14.28 9.56
C PRO A 233 -15.56 -13.76 10.32
N SER A 234 -16.57 -13.23 9.62
CA SER A 234 -17.90 -12.97 10.19
C SER A 234 -18.75 -14.23 10.42
N GLY A 235 -18.27 -15.41 10.03
CA GLY A 235 -19.03 -16.67 10.01
C GLY A 235 -19.96 -16.82 8.80
N LEU A 236 -20.04 -15.82 7.92
CA LEU A 236 -20.86 -15.86 6.71
C LEU A 236 -20.07 -16.43 5.52
N LYS A 237 -20.77 -16.90 4.49
CA LYS A 237 -20.14 -17.19 3.20
C LYS A 237 -19.56 -15.90 2.64
N ALA A 238 -18.27 -15.92 2.27
CA ALA A 238 -17.64 -14.75 1.65
C ALA A 238 -18.35 -14.39 0.34
N THR A 239 -18.75 -13.12 0.21
CA THR A 239 -19.26 -12.56 -1.05
C THR A 239 -18.20 -11.69 -1.70
N GLU A 240 -18.35 -11.42 -3.00
CA GLU A 240 -17.45 -10.52 -3.70
C GLU A 240 -17.45 -9.12 -3.06
N GLU A 241 -18.61 -8.61 -2.64
CA GLU A 241 -18.71 -7.30 -1.98
C GLU A 241 -17.97 -7.25 -0.64
N MET A 242 -17.95 -8.36 0.13
CA MET A 242 -17.17 -8.44 1.37
C MET A 242 -15.68 -8.38 1.07
N LEU A 243 -15.22 -9.15 0.09
CA LEU A 243 -13.80 -9.16 -0.27
C LEU A 243 -13.34 -7.82 -0.86
N GLN A 244 -14.21 -7.15 -1.63
CA GLN A 244 -13.98 -5.79 -2.14
C GLN A 244 -13.86 -4.81 -0.98
N TYR A 245 -14.79 -4.88 -0.01
CA TYR A 245 -14.75 -4.05 1.19
C TYR A 245 -13.44 -4.26 1.97
N ASP A 246 -13.05 -5.51 2.24
CA ASP A 246 -11.84 -5.84 2.99
C ASP A 246 -10.58 -5.29 2.32
N THR A 247 -10.47 -5.50 1.01
CA THR A 247 -9.35 -5.03 0.19
C THR A 247 -9.25 -3.51 0.24
N LEU A 248 -10.36 -2.81 0.00
CA LEU A 248 -10.36 -1.35 -0.05
C LEU A 248 -10.17 -0.73 1.34
N PHE A 249 -10.71 -1.34 2.39
CA PHE A 249 -10.45 -0.94 3.76
C PHE A 249 -8.96 -1.03 4.10
N ALA A 250 -8.33 -2.18 3.80
CA ALA A 250 -6.90 -2.40 4.05
C ALA A 250 -6.00 -1.39 3.30
N VAL A 251 -6.30 -1.10 2.04
CA VAL A 251 -5.56 -0.08 1.27
C VAL A 251 -5.73 1.31 1.90
N ASN A 252 -6.93 1.65 2.37
CA ASN A 252 -7.18 2.93 3.05
C ASN A 252 -6.46 3.02 4.40
N VAL A 253 -6.28 1.92 5.14
CA VAL A 253 -5.45 1.89 6.35
C VAL A 253 -4.03 2.32 6.04
N LEU A 254 -3.44 1.83 4.95
CA LEU A 254 -2.09 2.24 4.54
C LEU A 254 -2.02 3.73 4.22
N PHE A 255 -2.90 4.24 3.35
CA PHE A 255 -2.88 5.67 3.04
C PHE A 255 -3.05 6.54 4.28
N ARG A 256 -3.93 6.13 5.20
CA ARG A 256 -4.14 6.85 6.46
C ARG A 256 -2.92 6.82 7.38
N LEU A 257 -2.17 5.71 7.37
CA LEU A 257 -0.90 5.54 8.08
C LEU A 257 0.21 6.43 7.52
N PHE A 258 0.35 6.50 6.19
CA PHE A 258 1.34 7.38 5.56
C PHE A 258 1.03 8.87 5.80
N GLY A 259 -0.25 9.22 5.93
CA GLY A 259 -0.70 10.56 6.31
C GLY A 259 -1.85 11.08 5.46
N ASP A 260 -2.67 11.93 6.06
CA ASP A 260 -3.92 12.43 5.44
C ASP A 260 -4.14 13.93 5.70
N LYS A 261 -3.04 14.68 5.73
CA LYS A 261 -3.06 16.13 5.96
C LYS A 261 -3.69 16.87 4.77
N ARG A 262 -4.31 18.03 5.03
CA ARG A 262 -4.68 18.96 3.97
C ARG A 262 -3.47 19.32 3.13
N PHE A 263 -3.70 19.51 1.84
CA PHE A 263 -2.71 20.04 0.93
C PHE A 263 -3.29 21.22 0.16
N THR A 264 -2.39 22.07 -0.30
CA THR A 264 -2.63 23.31 -1.02
C THR A 264 -2.42 23.11 -2.52
N HIS A 265 -2.84 24.08 -3.31
CA HIS A 265 -2.56 24.09 -4.74
C HIS A 265 -1.05 24.16 -5.04
N GLU A 266 -0.27 24.82 -4.18
CA GLU A 266 1.18 24.91 -4.33
C GLU A 266 1.84 23.54 -4.17
N GLU A 267 1.45 22.78 -3.15
CA GLU A 267 1.97 21.42 -2.91
C GLU A 267 1.70 20.44 -4.06
N LEU A 268 0.57 20.58 -4.76
CA LEU A 268 0.30 19.80 -5.98
C LEU A 268 1.37 20.05 -7.06
N ASN A 269 1.87 21.27 -7.18
CA ASN A 269 2.79 21.65 -8.25
C ASN A 269 4.26 21.49 -7.88
N GLU A 270 4.60 21.49 -6.59
CA GLU A 270 5.98 21.51 -6.11
C GLU A 270 6.44 20.19 -5.51
N SER A 271 5.52 19.31 -5.11
CA SER A 271 5.86 18.00 -4.58
C SER A 271 6.35 17.05 -5.67
N LEU A 272 7.36 16.25 -5.33
CA LEU A 272 7.80 15.11 -6.13
C LEU A 272 6.76 13.99 -6.19
N TYR A 273 5.94 13.88 -5.14
CA TYR A 273 4.95 12.83 -4.99
C TYR A 273 3.54 13.44 -4.94
N PRO A 274 2.51 12.79 -5.52
CA PRO A 274 1.15 13.29 -5.35
C PRO A 274 0.81 13.24 -3.85
N PRO A 275 0.11 14.26 -3.31
CA PRO A 275 -0.32 14.22 -1.93
C PRO A 275 -1.05 12.93 -1.59
N LEU A 276 -0.76 12.35 -0.42
CA LEU A 276 -1.34 11.07 -0.01
C LEU A 276 -2.87 11.04 -0.02
N PRO A 277 -3.61 12.09 0.39
CA PRO A 277 -5.06 12.08 0.26
C PRO A 277 -5.53 12.04 -1.20
N LEU A 278 -4.79 12.65 -2.12
CA LEU A 278 -5.07 12.57 -3.55
C LEU A 278 -4.84 11.15 -4.09
N ARG A 279 -3.73 10.49 -3.66
CA ARG A 279 -3.46 9.08 -3.98
C ARG A 279 -4.54 8.16 -3.42
N ARG A 280 -4.95 8.36 -2.16
CA ARG A 280 -6.05 7.63 -1.50
C ARG A 280 -7.36 7.75 -2.27
N PHE A 281 -7.75 8.98 -2.63
CA PHE A 281 -8.92 9.24 -3.46
C PHE A 281 -8.83 8.51 -4.80
N LEU A 282 -7.70 8.66 -5.51
CA LEU A 282 -7.52 8.04 -6.83
C LEU A 282 -7.47 6.52 -6.78
N ALA A 283 -6.90 5.92 -5.73
CA ALA A 283 -6.91 4.47 -5.53
C ALA A 283 -8.34 3.93 -5.43
N MET A 284 -9.23 4.64 -4.71
CA MET A 284 -10.65 4.31 -4.66
C MET A 284 -11.32 4.48 -6.03
N GLU A 285 -11.00 5.53 -6.77
CA GLU A 285 -11.51 5.76 -8.12
C GLU A 285 -11.05 4.68 -9.12
N TYR A 286 -9.79 4.23 -9.02
CA TYR A 286 -9.25 3.14 -9.83
C TYR A 286 -9.93 1.82 -9.52
N ALA A 287 -10.17 1.53 -8.24
CA ALA A 287 -10.95 0.37 -7.85
C ALA A 287 -12.37 0.45 -8.40
N ARG A 288 -12.99 1.64 -8.36
CA ARG A 288 -14.36 1.86 -8.85
C ARG A 288 -14.46 1.58 -10.33
N ALA A 289 -13.56 2.15 -11.12
CA ALA A 289 -13.49 1.94 -12.55
C ALA A 289 -13.28 0.46 -12.87
N GLN A 290 -12.37 -0.20 -12.16
CA GLN A 290 -12.05 -1.61 -12.39
C GLN A 290 -13.23 -2.54 -12.06
N ILE A 291 -13.89 -2.33 -10.92
CA ILE A 291 -15.04 -3.13 -10.52
C ILE A 291 -16.21 -2.88 -11.48
N ARG A 292 -16.53 -1.61 -11.80
CA ARG A 292 -17.64 -1.28 -12.72
C ARG A 292 -17.44 -1.81 -14.13
N GLY A 293 -16.21 -1.84 -14.64
CA GLY A 293 -15.90 -2.38 -15.95
C GLY A 293 -16.25 -3.87 -16.10
N GLN A 294 -16.56 -4.55 -14.99
CA GLN A 294 -16.84 -5.98 -14.93
C GLN A 294 -18.31 -6.30 -14.59
N LEU A 295 -19.13 -5.29 -14.32
CA LEU A 295 -20.46 -5.44 -13.73
C LEU A 295 -21.59 -4.94 -14.64
N ASP A 296 -22.79 -5.50 -14.44
CA ASP A 296 -24.01 -4.93 -14.99
C ASP A 296 -24.43 -3.63 -14.25
N ARG A 297 -25.40 -2.89 -14.81
CA ARG A 297 -25.82 -1.59 -14.29
C ARG A 297 -26.38 -1.64 -12.86
N LYS A 298 -27.03 -2.73 -12.44
CA LYS A 298 -27.58 -2.88 -11.08
C LYS A 298 -26.50 -3.23 -10.07
N GLN A 299 -25.51 -4.01 -10.49
CA GLN A 299 -24.34 -4.34 -9.67
C GLN A 299 -23.42 -3.11 -9.49
N ALA A 300 -23.32 -2.24 -10.49
CA ALA A 300 -22.53 -1.01 -10.43
C ALA A 300 -22.98 -0.02 -9.31
N GLU A 301 -24.27 -0.02 -8.93
CA GLU A 301 -24.77 0.80 -7.82
C GLU A 301 -24.26 0.32 -6.46
N ARG A 302 -24.08 -1.00 -6.30
CA ARG A 302 -23.56 -1.59 -5.05
C ARG A 302 -22.11 -1.19 -4.76
N VAL A 303 -21.31 -0.97 -5.81
CA VAL A 303 -19.92 -0.51 -5.68
C VAL A 303 -19.85 0.81 -4.91
N ASN A 304 -20.78 1.74 -5.16
CA ASN A 304 -20.80 3.02 -4.45
C ASN A 304 -21.10 2.83 -2.96
N ILE A 305 -22.00 1.91 -2.62
CA ILE A 305 -22.35 1.58 -1.23
C ILE A 305 -21.13 1.00 -0.52
N VAL A 306 -20.41 0.06 -1.15
CA VAL A 306 -19.17 -0.50 -0.59
C VAL A 306 -18.15 0.60 -0.34
N MET A 307 -17.92 1.48 -1.31
CA MET A 307 -16.94 2.56 -1.19
C MET A 307 -17.26 3.57 -0.10
N GLN A 308 -18.53 4.00 -0.02
CA GLN A 308 -18.98 4.88 1.07
C GLN A 308 -18.86 4.19 2.43
N GLY A 309 -19.20 2.90 2.50
CA GLY A 309 -19.03 2.09 3.70
C GLY A 309 -17.57 2.02 4.15
N VAL A 310 -16.63 1.81 3.23
CA VAL A 310 -15.19 1.77 3.51
C VAL A 310 -14.70 3.12 4.06
N LEU A 311 -15.03 4.23 3.40
CA LEU A 311 -14.63 5.57 3.83
C LEU A 311 -15.21 5.94 5.20
N HIS A 312 -16.44 5.53 5.49
CA HIS A 312 -17.02 5.73 6.82
C HIS A 312 -16.31 4.86 7.88
N ALA A 313 -16.11 3.58 7.59
CA ALA A 313 -15.55 2.64 8.54
C ALA A 313 -14.09 2.93 8.88
N ILE A 314 -13.30 3.43 7.94
CA ILE A 314 -11.90 3.79 8.20
C ILE A 314 -11.80 4.98 9.16
N GLU A 315 -12.59 6.04 8.96
CA GLU A 315 -12.59 7.21 9.86
C GLU A 315 -13.14 6.85 11.24
N LEU A 316 -14.19 6.02 11.30
CA LEU A 316 -14.67 5.45 12.57
C LEU A 316 -13.55 4.67 13.26
N SER A 317 -12.88 3.76 12.54
CA SER A 317 -11.85 2.90 13.12
C SER A 317 -10.66 3.68 13.68
N PHE A 318 -10.18 4.69 12.94
CA PHE A 318 -9.09 5.56 13.40
C PHE A 318 -9.51 6.41 14.61
N THR A 319 -10.73 6.97 14.59
CA THR A 319 -11.27 7.72 15.73
C THR A 319 -11.35 6.83 16.97
N GLU A 320 -11.84 5.60 16.82
CA GLU A 320 -12.03 4.66 17.92
C GLU A 320 -10.74 4.17 18.56
N ILE A 321 -9.63 4.11 17.81
CA ILE A 321 -8.30 3.80 18.37
C ILE A 321 -7.55 5.03 18.91
N GLY A 322 -8.22 6.20 18.91
CA GLY A 322 -7.73 7.45 19.48
C GLY A 322 -6.94 8.34 18.52
N ALA A 323 -6.95 8.05 17.22
CA ALA A 323 -6.31 8.91 16.22
C ALA A 323 -7.19 10.13 15.92
N ALA A 324 -6.54 11.25 15.58
CA ALA A 324 -7.26 12.44 15.17
C ALA A 324 -8.07 12.17 13.89
N PRO A 325 -9.29 12.73 13.75
CA PRO A 325 -10.07 12.66 12.52
C PRO A 325 -9.28 13.15 11.31
N GLN A 326 -9.67 12.74 10.09
CA GLN A 326 -9.05 13.30 8.89
C GLN A 326 -9.14 14.83 8.89
N GLU A 327 -8.05 15.49 8.53
CA GLU A 327 -7.97 16.94 8.66
C GLU A 327 -8.56 17.67 7.44
N GLY A 328 -9.31 17.00 6.56
CA GLY A 328 -9.82 17.61 5.32
C GLY A 328 -9.01 17.25 4.07
N GLY A 329 -8.07 16.31 4.16
CA GLY A 329 -7.24 15.86 3.05
C GLY A 329 -8.07 15.27 1.90
N TYR A 330 -9.03 14.40 2.23
CA TYR A 330 -9.92 13.79 1.24
C TYR A 330 -10.79 14.84 0.51
N GLU A 331 -11.30 15.84 1.24
CA GLU A 331 -12.04 16.97 0.67
C GLU A 331 -11.15 17.82 -0.26
N SER A 332 -9.87 17.98 0.09
CA SER A 332 -8.89 18.68 -0.76
C SER A 332 -8.68 17.94 -2.09
N ALA A 333 -8.72 16.60 -2.09
CA ALA A 333 -8.64 15.78 -3.31
C ALA A 333 -9.86 15.95 -4.24
N LEU A 334 -11.01 16.37 -3.70
CA LEU A 334 -12.23 16.63 -4.47
C LEU A 334 -12.30 18.04 -5.07
N SER A 335 -11.38 18.94 -4.71
CA SER A 335 -11.35 20.33 -5.18
C SER A 335 -11.17 20.45 -6.70
N GLU A 336 -11.61 21.58 -7.28
CA GLU A 336 -11.44 21.87 -8.70
C GLU A 336 -9.96 21.92 -9.10
N GLU A 337 -9.12 22.44 -8.21
CA GLU A 337 -7.67 22.48 -8.35
C GLU A 337 -7.06 21.08 -8.47
N SER A 338 -7.49 20.16 -7.60
CA SER A 338 -7.09 18.75 -7.66
C SER A 338 -7.54 18.10 -8.96
N GLN A 339 -8.77 18.35 -9.41
CA GLN A 339 -9.26 17.84 -10.70
C GLN A 339 -8.44 18.39 -11.89
N GLY A 340 -8.09 19.68 -11.85
CA GLY A 340 -7.20 20.30 -12.85
C GLY A 340 -5.80 19.69 -12.82
N HIS A 341 -5.27 19.36 -11.65
CA HIS A 341 -3.99 18.71 -11.51
C HIS A 341 -4.01 17.25 -12.01
N ILE A 342 -5.05 16.48 -11.68
CA ILE A 342 -5.24 15.11 -12.19
C ILE A 342 -5.23 15.09 -13.72
N ARG A 343 -5.91 16.05 -14.38
CA ARG A 343 -5.89 16.18 -15.84
C ARG A 343 -4.47 16.36 -16.38
N ARG A 344 -3.69 17.25 -15.77
CA ARG A 344 -2.27 17.47 -16.14
C ARG A 344 -1.43 16.21 -15.96
N ILE A 345 -1.62 15.46 -14.86
CA ILE A 345 -0.93 14.18 -14.67
C ILE A 345 -1.32 13.17 -15.77
N ASN A 346 -2.60 13.09 -16.12
CA ASN A 346 -3.05 12.16 -17.18
C ASN A 346 -2.51 12.55 -18.56
N GLU A 347 -2.44 13.84 -18.88
CA GLU A 347 -1.80 14.35 -20.10
C GLU A 347 -0.30 14.02 -20.12
N CYS A 348 0.39 14.17 -18.99
CA CYS A 348 1.78 13.76 -18.82
C CYS A 348 1.94 12.25 -19.03
N TRP A 349 1.11 11.43 -18.39
CA TRP A 349 1.11 9.98 -18.52
C TRP A 349 0.95 9.53 -19.97
N ASN A 350 0.04 10.14 -20.74
CA ASN A 350 -0.20 9.78 -22.13
C ASN A 350 1.02 10.02 -23.05
N ARG A 351 1.92 10.94 -22.67
CA ARG A 351 3.23 11.12 -23.32
C ARG A 351 4.24 10.12 -22.78
N LEU A 352 4.34 10.02 -21.46
CA LEU A 352 5.33 9.21 -20.74
C LEU A 352 5.19 7.70 -21.01
N SER A 353 3.97 7.19 -21.15
CA SER A 353 3.69 5.77 -21.37
C SER A 353 4.37 5.19 -22.62
N VAL A 354 4.55 6.03 -23.65
CA VAL A 354 5.25 5.64 -24.89
C VAL A 354 6.74 5.44 -24.59
N SER A 355 7.36 6.35 -23.85
CA SER A 355 8.77 6.27 -23.45
C SER A 355 9.05 5.09 -22.52
N LEU A 356 8.08 4.73 -21.67
CA LEU A 356 8.18 3.59 -20.74
C LEU A 356 8.15 2.23 -21.43
N THR A 357 7.60 2.13 -22.65
CA THR A 357 7.40 0.83 -23.32
C THR A 357 8.69 0.04 -23.52
N GLN A 358 9.83 0.72 -23.70
CA GLN A 358 11.13 0.06 -23.86
C GLN A 358 11.71 -0.51 -22.54
N PHE A 359 11.21 -0.02 -21.39
CA PHE A 359 11.66 -0.42 -20.06
C PHE A 359 10.71 -1.40 -19.38
N ALA A 360 9.47 -1.46 -19.83
CA ALA A 360 8.42 -2.22 -19.19
C ALA A 360 8.46 -3.71 -19.57
N TYR A 361 8.09 -4.55 -18.60
CA TYR A 361 7.92 -5.99 -18.75
C TYR A 361 6.45 -6.36 -19.03
N GLU A 362 5.51 -5.44 -18.80
CA GLU A 362 4.10 -5.60 -19.13
C GLU A 362 3.57 -4.40 -19.94
N PRO A 363 2.44 -4.53 -20.68
CA PRO A 363 1.92 -3.45 -21.52
C PRO A 363 1.62 -2.17 -20.73
N VAL A 364 2.24 -1.06 -21.14
CA VAL A 364 1.98 0.29 -20.59
C VAL A 364 0.97 0.99 -21.50
N GLY A 365 -0.31 0.95 -21.12
CA GLY A 365 -1.40 1.52 -21.90
C GLY A 365 -1.57 3.03 -21.73
N LYS A 366 -2.07 3.70 -22.77
CA LYS A 366 -2.64 5.06 -22.65
C LYS A 366 -3.85 5.02 -21.71
N LYS A 367 -4.08 6.09 -20.95
CA LYS A 367 -5.35 6.25 -20.24
C LYS A 367 -6.38 6.67 -21.29
N THR A 368 -7.32 5.78 -21.62
CA THR A 368 -8.54 6.19 -22.34
C THR A 368 -9.31 7.13 -21.43
N GLU A 369 -9.70 8.29 -21.98
CA GLU A 369 -10.41 9.39 -21.30
C GLU A 369 -11.66 8.94 -20.54
#